data_AF-A0A925P8T5-F1
#
_entry.id   AF-A0A925P8T5-F1
#
_cell.length_a   1.000
_cell.length_b   1.000
_cell.length_c   1.000
_cell.angle_alpha   90.00
_cell.angle_beta   90.00
_cell.angle_gamma   90.00
#
_symmetry.space_group_name_H-M   'P 1'
#
loop_
_entity.id
_entity.type
_entity.pdbx_description
1 polymer ?
#
loop_
_entity_poly.entity_id
_entity_poly.type
_entity_poly.pdbx_seq_one_letter_code
_entity_poly.pdbx_strand_id
1 'polypeptide(L)'
;MANTATLKIEGKELQLPIIIGSEGEKAVDISKLRADTGYITYDDGFGNTGSCLSKITFIDGEIGVLRYRGYPIEQLAEKSNFIETALLVMNGELPTPEQRATFSSLLTKHAPLRQDMLRFLESFPTGAHPMAILSATMNALGAYHPHLASNNHQADLQYFDEAAAIAISKVRTIAAASYRASRGLPFNAPNPKLGYCENFLHLMFSEPYADFAPTPEVASALNLFLLLHADHEQNCSTSTVRMVASAGANVFASVSAGVNALWGPLHGGANMAVIEMLKNIHADGDDGTRFIAAAKSGKGDRLMGFGHRVYKNYDPRAKIIK
;
A
#
# COMPACT_ATOMS: atom_id res chain seq x y z
N MET A 1 23.06 -33.53 2.44
CA MET A 1 22.67 -33.49 3.87
C MET A 1 21.54 -32.50 4.01
N ALA A 2 20.50 -32.79 4.80
CA ALA A 2 19.43 -31.82 5.04
C ALA A 2 20.02 -30.60 5.75
N ASN A 3 19.86 -29.41 5.18
CA ASN A 3 20.32 -28.18 5.79
C ASN A 3 19.41 -27.87 6.98
N THR A 4 19.91 -28.07 8.20
CA THR A 4 19.14 -27.99 9.44
C THR A 4 19.89 -27.15 10.46
N ALA A 5 19.15 -26.46 11.31
CA ALA A 5 19.66 -25.78 12.50
C ALA A 5 19.36 -26.64 13.73
N THR A 6 20.28 -26.68 14.69
CA THR A 6 20.07 -27.41 15.95
C THR A 6 19.66 -26.44 17.06
N LEU A 7 18.52 -26.70 17.70
CA LEU A 7 18.05 -25.99 18.90
C LEU A 7 18.11 -26.92 20.10
N LYS A 8 18.82 -26.53 21.17
CA LYS A 8 18.90 -27.30 22.41
C LYS A 8 18.13 -26.59 23.53
N ILE A 9 17.12 -27.24 24.09
CA ILE A 9 16.32 -26.72 25.21
C ILE A 9 16.16 -27.84 26.25
N GLU A 10 16.56 -27.57 27.49
CA GLU A 10 16.42 -28.51 28.62
C GLU A 10 16.94 -29.93 28.31
N GLY A 11 18.06 -30.04 27.58
CA GLY A 11 18.66 -31.32 27.21
C GLY A 11 17.99 -32.04 26.04
N LYS A 12 16.91 -31.50 25.46
CA LYS A 12 16.34 -31.96 24.19
C LYS A 12 17.02 -31.24 23.02
N GLU A 13 17.39 -31.98 21.99
CA GLU A 13 17.92 -31.42 20.74
C GLU A 13 16.89 -31.55 19.63
N LEU A 14 16.54 -30.44 18.99
CA LEU A 14 15.65 -30.38 17.85
C LEU A 14 16.44 -30.04 16.60
N GLN A 15 16.16 -30.78 15.51
CA GLN A 15 16.66 -30.48 14.18
C GLN A 15 15.58 -29.71 13.43
N LEU A 16 15.79 -28.40 13.27
CA LEU A 16 14.87 -27.48 12.62
C LEU A 16 15.26 -27.33 11.15
N PRO A 17 14.36 -27.55 10.19
CA PRO A 17 14.66 -27.34 8.77
C PRO A 17 15.07 -25.90 8.47
N ILE A 18 16.02 -25.71 7.57
CA ILE A 18 16.36 -24.40 7.02
C ILE A 18 15.63 -24.22 5.68
N ILE A 19 14.82 -23.18 5.59
CA ILE A 19 14.19 -22.71 4.35
C ILE A 19 15.12 -21.70 3.70
N ILE A 20 15.39 -21.87 2.40
CA ILE A 20 16.22 -20.95 1.61
C ILE A 20 15.34 -20.30 0.55
N GLY A 21 15.29 -18.97 0.55
CA GLY A 21 14.60 -18.16 -0.46
C GLY A 21 15.36 -18.08 -1.78
N SER A 22 14.72 -17.56 -2.81
CA SER A 22 15.31 -17.43 -4.15
C SER A 22 16.47 -16.45 -4.22
N GLU A 23 16.58 -15.51 -3.27
CA GLU A 23 17.64 -14.52 -3.18
C GLU A 23 18.65 -14.89 -2.06
N GLY A 24 18.60 -16.15 -1.58
CA GLY A 24 19.53 -16.67 -0.58
C GLY A 24 19.17 -16.32 0.86
N GLU A 25 17.98 -15.76 1.10
CA GLU A 25 17.44 -15.52 2.44
C GLU A 25 17.27 -16.85 3.17
N LYS A 26 17.52 -16.85 4.49
CA LYS A 26 17.46 -18.07 5.29
C LYS A 26 16.46 -17.89 6.42
N ALA A 27 15.59 -18.86 6.59
CA ALA A 27 14.68 -18.94 7.73
C ALA A 27 14.80 -20.32 8.40
N VAL A 28 14.64 -20.33 9.72
CA VAL A 28 14.56 -21.57 10.50
C VAL A 28 13.09 -21.91 10.67
N ASP A 29 12.66 -23.08 10.19
CA ASP A 29 11.28 -23.54 10.34
C ASP A 29 11.03 -24.00 11.78
N ILE A 30 10.22 -23.22 12.50
CA ILE A 30 9.80 -23.47 13.89
C ILE A 30 8.34 -23.94 13.99
N SER A 31 7.71 -24.35 12.90
CA SER A 31 6.28 -24.73 12.85
C SER A 31 5.90 -25.84 13.84
N LYS A 32 6.84 -26.73 14.18
CA LYS A 32 6.65 -27.82 15.14
C LYS A 32 7.15 -27.51 16.55
N LEU A 33 7.80 -26.36 16.77
CA LEU A 33 8.48 -26.02 18.03
C LEU A 33 7.58 -26.24 19.25
N ARG A 34 6.36 -25.69 19.22
CA ARG A 34 5.40 -25.80 20.33
C ARG A 34 4.94 -27.23 20.55
N ALA A 35 4.68 -27.99 19.47
CA ALA A 35 4.23 -29.37 19.58
C ALA A 35 5.34 -30.27 20.18
N ASP A 36 6.60 -30.02 19.82
CA ASP A 36 7.73 -30.88 20.20
C ASP A 36 8.31 -30.51 21.58
N THR A 37 8.19 -29.25 21.99
CA THR A 37 8.86 -28.73 23.20
C THR A 37 7.92 -28.12 24.23
N GLY A 38 6.73 -27.67 23.84
CA GLY A 38 5.85 -26.83 24.66
C GLY A 38 6.22 -25.33 24.66
N TYR A 39 7.37 -24.95 24.09
CA TYR A 39 7.83 -23.56 24.02
C TYR A 39 7.25 -22.81 22.82
N ILE A 40 7.20 -21.49 22.95
CA ILE A 40 7.00 -20.55 21.84
C ILE A 40 8.22 -19.65 21.71
N THR A 41 8.38 -18.99 20.57
CA THR A 41 9.30 -17.87 20.43
C THR A 41 8.68 -16.60 20.99
N TYR A 42 9.52 -15.68 21.47
CA TYR A 42 9.14 -14.33 21.81
C TYR A 42 9.88 -13.38 20.88
N ASP A 43 9.14 -12.72 19.99
CA ASP A 43 9.68 -11.78 18.99
C ASP A 43 8.71 -10.60 18.86
N ASP A 44 8.76 -9.70 19.85
CA ASP A 44 7.92 -8.51 19.87
C ASP A 44 8.20 -7.63 18.63
N GLY A 45 7.15 -7.38 17.85
CA GLY A 45 7.24 -6.67 16.56
C GLY A 45 7.62 -7.54 15.35
N PHE A 46 7.76 -8.86 15.50
CA PHE A 46 8.00 -9.83 14.42
C PHE A 46 9.26 -9.55 13.57
N GLY A 47 10.27 -8.87 14.14
CA GLY A 47 11.47 -8.47 13.41
C GLY A 47 12.34 -9.64 12.94
N ASN A 48 12.24 -10.79 13.62
CA ASN A 48 12.98 -12.02 13.32
C ASN A 48 12.06 -13.13 12.79
N THR A 49 10.79 -12.84 12.52
CA THR A 49 9.77 -13.82 12.17
C THR A 49 9.32 -13.66 10.72
N GLY A 50 9.73 -14.59 9.86
CA GLY A 50 9.19 -14.71 8.49
C GLY A 50 7.79 -15.32 8.50
N SER A 51 6.74 -14.49 8.46
CA SER A 51 5.35 -14.95 8.60
C SER A 51 4.77 -15.66 7.36
N CYS A 52 5.44 -15.58 6.21
CA CYS A 52 4.97 -16.22 4.98
C CYS A 52 6.07 -16.39 3.94
N LEU A 53 5.84 -17.32 3.01
CA LEU A 53 6.52 -17.34 1.73
C LEU A 53 5.85 -16.33 0.78
N SER A 54 6.66 -15.57 0.06
CA SER A 54 6.18 -14.59 -0.92
C SER A 54 6.97 -14.72 -2.23
N LYS A 55 6.31 -14.41 -3.34
CA LYS A 55 6.91 -14.27 -4.67
C LYS A 55 6.60 -12.90 -5.29
N ILE A 56 6.15 -11.95 -4.47
CA ILE A 56 5.62 -10.66 -4.92
C ILE A 56 6.73 -9.62 -5.00
N THR A 57 7.36 -9.33 -3.86
CA THR A 57 8.35 -8.26 -3.74
C THR A 57 9.52 -8.77 -2.94
N PHE A 58 10.72 -8.36 -3.35
CA PHE A 58 11.96 -8.59 -2.63
C PHE A 58 12.60 -7.26 -2.27
N ILE A 59 13.12 -7.18 -1.06
CA ILE A 59 13.85 -6.01 -0.55
C ILE A 59 15.17 -6.47 0.07
N ASP A 60 16.25 -5.85 -0.36
CA ASP A 60 17.51 -5.86 0.39
C ASP A 60 17.78 -4.44 0.91
N GLY A 61 17.55 -4.27 2.21
CA GLY A 61 17.72 -3.01 2.91
C GLY A 61 19.18 -2.55 3.05
N GLU A 62 20.13 -3.49 3.05
CA GLU A 62 21.55 -3.18 3.20
C GLU A 62 22.08 -2.52 1.94
N ILE A 63 21.75 -3.05 0.77
CA ILE A 63 22.26 -2.53 -0.51
C ILE A 63 21.24 -1.70 -1.31
N GLY A 64 20.05 -1.45 -0.76
CA GLY A 64 19.06 -0.55 -1.37
C GLY A 64 18.36 -1.16 -2.59
N VAL A 65 18.04 -2.46 -2.55
CA VAL A 65 17.35 -3.15 -3.65
C VAL A 65 15.85 -3.23 -3.35
N LEU A 66 15.04 -2.94 -4.38
CA LEU A 66 13.60 -3.19 -4.41
C LEU A 66 13.26 -3.84 -5.75
N ARG A 67 12.60 -5.00 -5.70
CA ARG A 67 12.14 -5.70 -6.90
C ARG A 67 10.68 -6.10 -6.77
N TYR A 68 9.89 -5.85 -7.81
CA TYR A 68 8.55 -6.44 -7.95
C TYR A 68 8.62 -7.58 -8.96
N ARG A 69 8.23 -8.78 -8.55
CA ARG A 69 8.29 -10.01 -9.36
C ARG A 69 9.65 -10.24 -10.03
N GLY A 70 10.73 -9.82 -9.36
CA GLY A 70 12.11 -9.91 -9.86
C GLY A 70 12.58 -8.72 -10.71
N TYR A 71 11.69 -7.84 -11.16
CA TYR A 71 12.07 -6.64 -11.90
C TYR A 71 12.58 -5.56 -10.94
N PRO A 72 13.77 -4.98 -11.17
CA PRO A 72 14.24 -3.81 -10.42
C PRO A 72 13.26 -2.65 -10.53
N ILE A 73 13.03 -1.95 -9.41
CA ILE A 73 12.06 -0.84 -9.36
C ILE A 73 12.42 0.27 -10.34
N GLU A 74 13.71 0.52 -10.59
CA GLU A 74 14.20 1.51 -11.55
C GLU A 74 13.75 1.19 -12.98
N GLN A 75 13.75 -0.09 -13.35
CA GLN A 75 13.31 -0.54 -14.67
C GLN A 75 11.80 -0.33 -14.85
N LEU A 76 11.02 -0.64 -13.81
CA LEU A 76 9.57 -0.43 -13.83
C LEU A 76 9.22 1.06 -13.88
N ALA A 77 9.94 1.88 -13.12
CA ALA A 77 9.76 3.32 -13.11
C ALA A 77 10.04 3.98 -14.47
N GLU A 78 11.04 3.49 -15.21
CA GLU A 78 11.41 4.03 -16.53
C GLU A 78 10.48 3.52 -17.65
N LYS A 79 10.05 2.25 -17.58
CA LYS A 79 9.47 1.54 -18.74
C LYS A 79 8.03 1.08 -18.56
N SER A 80 7.44 1.30 -17.40
CA SER A 80 6.09 0.86 -17.08
C SER A 80 5.25 1.98 -16.48
N ASN A 81 4.03 1.64 -16.08
CA ASN A 81 3.11 2.56 -15.42
C ASN A 81 2.39 1.85 -14.26
N PHE A 82 1.68 2.62 -13.46
CA PHE A 82 0.97 2.12 -12.29
C PHE A 82 0.04 0.92 -12.60
N ILE A 83 -0.72 0.95 -13.71
CA ILE A 83 -1.68 -0.11 -14.04
C ILE A 83 -0.99 -1.41 -14.42
N GLU A 84 0.07 -1.33 -15.23
CA GLU A 84 0.89 -2.50 -15.55
C GLU A 84 1.58 -3.07 -14.32
N THR A 85 2.10 -2.21 -13.45
CA THR A 85 2.74 -2.63 -12.21
C THR A 85 1.76 -3.28 -11.25
N ALA A 86 0.53 -2.76 -11.14
CA ALA A 86 -0.53 -3.38 -10.34
C ALA A 86 -0.87 -4.79 -10.87
N LEU A 87 -1.02 -4.94 -12.19
CA LEU A 87 -1.25 -6.25 -12.81
C LEU A 87 -0.07 -7.21 -12.61
N LEU A 88 1.17 -6.73 -12.74
CA LEU A 88 2.38 -7.51 -12.45
C LEU A 88 2.39 -8.02 -11.01
N VAL A 89 2.14 -7.13 -10.04
CA VAL A 89 2.12 -7.47 -8.62
C VAL A 89 1.01 -8.47 -8.31
N MET A 90 -0.18 -8.33 -8.89
CA MET A 90 -1.28 -9.28 -8.66
C MET A 90 -1.05 -10.63 -9.34
N ASN A 91 -0.67 -10.62 -10.62
CA ASN A 91 -0.73 -11.81 -11.48
C ASN A 91 0.61 -12.55 -11.62
N GLY A 92 1.72 -11.90 -11.27
CA GLY A 92 3.06 -12.50 -11.31
C GLY A 92 3.86 -12.21 -12.58
N GLU A 93 3.21 -11.79 -13.65
CA GLU A 93 3.82 -11.50 -14.95
C GLU A 93 3.33 -10.16 -15.51
N LEU A 94 4.13 -9.54 -16.38
CA LEU A 94 3.73 -8.30 -17.05
C LEU A 94 2.53 -8.59 -17.98
N PRO A 95 1.50 -7.74 -17.98
CA PRO A 95 0.30 -7.98 -18.78
C PRO A 95 0.57 -7.81 -20.28
N THR A 96 -0.11 -8.58 -21.11
CA THR A 96 -0.21 -8.28 -22.55
C THR A 96 -1.00 -6.98 -22.77
N PRO A 97 -0.88 -6.33 -23.95
CA PRO A 97 -1.68 -5.15 -24.27
C PRO A 97 -3.19 -5.37 -24.10
N GLU A 98 -3.70 -6.57 -24.43
CA GLU A 98 -5.11 -6.94 -24.32
C GLU A 98 -5.54 -7.10 -22.86
N GLN A 99 -4.72 -7.74 -22.03
CA GLN A 99 -4.97 -7.88 -20.59
C GLN A 99 -4.99 -6.50 -19.92
N ARG A 100 -4.02 -5.64 -20.26
CA ARG A 100 -3.95 -4.26 -19.77
C ARG A 100 -5.17 -3.44 -20.19
N ALA A 101 -5.61 -3.56 -21.45
CA ALA A 101 -6.80 -2.88 -21.96
C ALA A 101 -8.07 -3.35 -21.25
N THR A 102 -8.20 -4.66 -21.04
CA THR A 102 -9.35 -5.28 -20.34
C THR A 102 -9.44 -4.78 -18.91
N PHE A 103 -8.33 -4.79 -18.16
CA PHE A 103 -8.31 -4.31 -16.78
C PHE A 103 -8.56 -2.79 -16.70
N SER A 104 -8.00 -2.00 -17.63
CA SER A 104 -8.26 -0.56 -17.72
C SER A 104 -9.75 -0.25 -17.97
N SER A 105 -10.41 -1.09 -18.78
CA SER A 105 -11.86 -1.01 -19.01
C SER A 105 -12.64 -1.32 -17.73
N LEU A 106 -12.23 -2.35 -16.96
CA LEU A 106 -12.84 -2.63 -15.65
C LEU A 106 -12.67 -1.46 -14.67
N LEU A 107 -11.47 -0.89 -14.54
CA LEU A 107 -11.23 0.28 -13.69
C LEU A 107 -12.13 1.46 -14.08
N THR A 108 -12.33 1.68 -15.38
CA THR A 108 -13.19 2.74 -15.90
C THR A 108 -14.67 2.46 -15.63
N LYS A 109 -15.13 1.24 -15.93
CA LYS A 109 -16.50 0.77 -15.70
C LYS A 109 -16.91 0.91 -14.24
N HIS A 110 -16.01 0.57 -13.32
CA HIS A 110 -16.28 0.59 -11.88
C HIS A 110 -15.86 1.92 -11.21
N ALA A 111 -15.49 2.96 -11.96
CA ALA A 111 -15.15 4.27 -11.42
C ALA A 111 -16.31 4.97 -10.70
N PRO A 112 -17.54 5.04 -11.28
CA PRO A 112 -18.63 5.81 -10.69
C PRO A 112 -19.13 5.21 -9.37
N LEU A 113 -19.40 6.04 -8.37
CA LEU A 113 -20.03 5.60 -7.13
C LEU A 113 -21.55 5.51 -7.33
N ARG A 114 -22.19 4.52 -6.71
CA ARG A 114 -23.65 4.46 -6.65
C ARG A 114 -24.17 5.65 -5.82
N GLN A 115 -25.37 6.14 -6.13
CA GLN A 115 -25.93 7.33 -5.47
C GLN A 115 -26.11 7.14 -3.95
N ASP A 116 -26.43 5.94 -3.51
CA ASP A 116 -26.52 5.59 -2.09
C ASP A 116 -25.16 5.65 -1.37
N MET A 117 -24.08 5.28 -2.05
CA MET A 117 -22.71 5.40 -1.57
C MET A 117 -22.23 6.86 -1.53
N LEU A 118 -22.66 7.69 -2.47
CA LEU A 118 -22.40 9.14 -2.42
C LEU A 118 -23.05 9.77 -1.18
N ARG A 119 -24.31 9.42 -0.88
CA ARG A 119 -24.96 9.87 0.36
C ARG A 119 -24.25 9.38 1.62
N PHE A 120 -23.72 8.15 1.60
CA PHE A 120 -22.90 7.65 2.69
C PHE A 120 -21.64 8.49 2.90
N LEU A 121 -20.96 8.90 1.82
CA LEU A 121 -19.81 9.81 1.89
C LEU A 121 -20.20 11.21 2.40
N GLU A 122 -21.35 11.73 2.00
CA GLU A 122 -21.88 13.02 2.47
C GLU A 122 -22.29 13.00 3.95
N SER A 123 -22.49 11.82 4.54
CA SER A 123 -22.91 11.66 5.93
C SER A 123 -21.76 11.80 6.92
N PHE A 124 -20.51 11.83 6.47
CA PHE A 124 -19.37 12.12 7.34
C PHE A 124 -19.39 13.60 7.77
N PRO A 125 -18.97 13.91 9.02
CA PRO A 125 -18.91 15.29 9.48
C PRO A 125 -17.91 16.09 8.65
N THR A 126 -18.16 17.39 8.51
CA THR A 126 -17.20 18.32 7.89
C THR A 126 -15.87 18.24 8.63
N GLY A 127 -14.77 18.06 7.89
CA GLY A 127 -13.44 17.90 8.46
C GLY A 127 -13.08 16.47 8.89
N ALA A 128 -13.94 15.47 8.64
CA ALA A 128 -13.59 14.08 8.83
C ALA A 128 -12.28 13.72 8.09
N HIS A 129 -11.41 12.97 8.76
CA HIS A 129 -10.11 12.62 8.21
C HIS A 129 -10.28 11.71 6.97
N PRO A 130 -9.59 11.98 5.84
CA PRO A 130 -9.75 11.21 4.61
C PRO A 130 -9.54 9.70 4.76
N MET A 131 -8.58 9.30 5.60
CA MET A 131 -8.33 7.88 5.87
C MET A 131 -9.50 7.17 6.59
N ALA A 132 -10.25 7.88 7.44
CA ALA A 132 -11.44 7.32 8.10
C ALA A 132 -12.58 7.12 7.10
N ILE A 133 -12.78 8.11 6.20
CA ILE A 133 -13.75 8.02 5.11
C ILE A 133 -13.39 6.86 4.19
N LEU A 134 -12.12 6.75 3.80
CA LEU A 134 -11.61 5.71 2.92
C LEU A 134 -11.79 4.32 3.54
N SER A 135 -11.35 4.08 4.78
CA SER A 135 -11.44 2.76 5.39
C SER A 135 -12.90 2.32 5.59
N ALA A 136 -13.77 3.20 6.06
CA ALA A 136 -15.19 2.91 6.24
C ALA A 136 -15.90 2.61 4.91
N THR A 137 -15.66 3.42 3.88
CA THR A 137 -16.29 3.23 2.57
C THR A 137 -15.75 2.00 1.85
N MET A 138 -14.46 1.71 1.96
CA MET A 138 -13.87 0.47 1.44
C MET A 138 -14.52 -0.75 2.08
N ASN A 139 -14.71 -0.78 3.39
CA ASN A 139 -15.41 -1.90 4.05
C ASN A 139 -16.87 -2.03 3.56
N ALA A 140 -17.56 -0.91 3.38
CA ALA A 140 -18.94 -0.89 2.90
C ALA A 140 -19.09 -1.48 1.48
N LEU A 141 -18.04 -1.50 0.65
CA LEU A 141 -18.11 -2.04 -0.72
C LEU A 141 -18.62 -3.48 -0.78
N GLY A 142 -18.35 -4.30 0.24
CA GLY A 142 -18.87 -5.68 0.32
C GLY A 142 -20.40 -5.74 0.36
N ALA A 143 -21.05 -4.78 1.02
CA ALA A 143 -22.51 -4.69 1.05
C ALA A 143 -23.11 -4.31 -0.31
N TYR A 144 -22.35 -3.60 -1.16
CA TYR A 144 -22.77 -3.22 -2.50
C TYR A 144 -22.42 -4.27 -3.56
N HIS A 145 -21.51 -5.20 -3.25
CA HIS A 145 -21.08 -6.28 -4.14
C HIS A 145 -21.07 -7.62 -3.41
N PRO A 146 -22.23 -8.13 -2.95
CA PRO A 146 -22.30 -9.32 -2.10
C PRO A 146 -21.74 -10.58 -2.77
N HIS A 147 -21.81 -10.67 -4.11
CA HIS A 147 -21.22 -11.77 -4.88
C HIS A 147 -19.69 -11.77 -4.89
N LEU A 148 -19.05 -10.64 -4.57
CA LEU A 148 -17.59 -10.48 -4.43
C LEU A 148 -17.14 -10.49 -2.95
N ALA A 149 -18.11 -10.60 -2.04
CA ALA A 149 -17.92 -10.60 -0.61
C ALA A 149 -18.62 -11.79 0.02
N SER A 150 -18.57 -12.93 -0.67
CA SER A 150 -19.28 -14.14 -0.25
C SER A 150 -18.61 -14.81 0.96
N ASN A 151 -17.36 -14.44 1.26
CA ASN A 151 -16.48 -15.14 2.20
C ASN A 151 -16.33 -16.63 1.84
N ASN A 152 -16.53 -16.98 0.57
CA ASN A 152 -16.25 -18.27 0.00
C ASN A 152 -15.07 -18.12 -0.95
N HIS A 153 -13.93 -18.66 -0.55
CA HIS A 153 -12.67 -18.51 -1.28
C HIS A 153 -12.77 -18.89 -2.76
N GLN A 154 -13.42 -20.00 -3.09
CA GLN A 154 -13.53 -20.45 -4.48
C GLN A 154 -14.45 -19.54 -5.30
N ALA A 155 -15.57 -19.09 -4.73
CA ALA A 155 -16.49 -18.19 -5.40
C ALA A 155 -15.85 -16.80 -5.61
N ASP A 156 -15.20 -16.25 -4.58
CA ASP A 156 -14.57 -14.93 -4.65
C ASP A 156 -13.39 -14.91 -5.64
N LEU A 157 -12.63 -16.02 -5.76
CA LEU A 157 -11.53 -16.15 -6.72
C LEU A 157 -11.99 -16.10 -8.19
N GLN A 158 -13.20 -16.56 -8.51
CA GLN A 158 -13.73 -16.51 -9.88
C GLN A 158 -13.91 -15.08 -10.39
N TYR A 159 -14.09 -14.13 -9.48
CA TYR A 159 -14.31 -12.71 -9.77
C TYR A 159 -13.17 -11.82 -9.27
N PHE A 160 -11.98 -12.40 -9.06
CA PHE A 160 -10.84 -11.69 -8.47
C PHE A 160 -10.48 -10.40 -9.22
N ASP A 161 -10.41 -10.44 -10.56
CA ASP A 161 -10.06 -9.27 -11.37
C ASP A 161 -11.10 -8.15 -11.25
N GLU A 162 -12.39 -8.49 -11.17
CA GLU A 162 -13.47 -7.52 -10.97
C GLU A 162 -13.40 -6.90 -9.58
N ALA A 163 -13.22 -7.72 -8.55
CA ALA A 163 -13.04 -7.29 -7.17
C ALA A 163 -11.81 -6.37 -7.01
N ALA A 164 -10.67 -6.73 -7.60
CA ALA A 164 -9.45 -5.95 -7.60
C ALA A 164 -9.64 -4.61 -8.32
N ALA A 165 -10.27 -4.62 -9.51
CA ALA A 165 -10.57 -3.40 -10.26
C ALA A 165 -11.52 -2.47 -9.49
N ILE A 166 -12.54 -3.02 -8.82
CA ILE A 166 -13.41 -2.24 -7.93
C ILE A 166 -12.59 -1.63 -6.80
N ALA A 167 -11.81 -2.43 -6.06
CA ALA A 167 -11.03 -1.92 -4.94
C ALA A 167 -10.09 -0.77 -5.36
N ILE A 168 -9.31 -0.96 -6.43
CA ILE A 168 -8.38 0.05 -6.95
C ILE A 168 -9.14 1.29 -7.44
N SER A 169 -10.17 1.11 -8.26
CA SER A 169 -10.92 2.24 -8.83
C SER A 169 -11.67 3.04 -7.76
N LYS A 170 -12.17 2.37 -6.71
CA LYS A 170 -12.87 3.02 -5.61
C LYS A 170 -11.94 3.81 -4.70
N VAL A 171 -10.72 3.34 -4.45
CA VAL A 171 -9.71 4.14 -3.72
C VAL A 171 -9.52 5.50 -4.40
N ARG A 172 -9.38 5.55 -5.74
CA ARG A 172 -9.28 6.80 -6.50
C ARG A 172 -10.50 7.70 -6.28
N THR A 173 -11.70 7.19 -6.53
CA THR A 173 -12.91 8.02 -6.48
C THR A 173 -13.22 8.49 -5.06
N ILE A 174 -13.02 7.63 -4.05
CA ILE A 174 -13.25 7.97 -2.63
C ILE A 174 -12.22 8.99 -2.14
N ALA A 175 -10.95 8.85 -2.50
CA ALA A 175 -9.91 9.82 -2.13
C ALA A 175 -10.21 11.21 -2.72
N ALA A 176 -10.61 11.29 -3.99
CA ALA A 176 -10.99 12.55 -4.62
C ALA A 176 -12.26 13.14 -4.01
N ALA A 177 -13.28 12.32 -3.74
CA ALA A 177 -14.50 12.76 -3.07
C ALA A 177 -14.21 13.29 -1.66
N SER A 178 -13.33 12.63 -0.89
CA SER A 178 -12.93 13.10 0.43
C SER A 178 -12.22 14.45 0.39
N TYR A 179 -11.32 14.66 -0.59
CA TYR A 179 -10.69 15.96 -0.81
C TYR A 179 -11.73 17.05 -1.08
N ARG A 180 -12.68 16.80 -1.99
CA ARG A 180 -13.72 17.77 -2.34
C ARG A 180 -14.69 18.03 -1.19
N ALA A 181 -15.07 17.01 -0.44
CA ALA A 181 -15.88 17.13 0.76
C ALA A 181 -15.21 18.02 1.81
N SER A 182 -13.89 17.85 2.03
CA SER A 182 -13.12 18.69 2.97
C SER A 182 -13.10 20.18 2.57
N ARG A 183 -13.36 20.47 1.30
CA ARG A 183 -13.41 21.81 0.70
C ARG A 183 -14.84 22.34 0.53
N GLY A 184 -15.86 21.56 0.88
CA GLY A 184 -17.27 21.91 0.63
C GLY A 184 -17.66 21.94 -0.85
N LEU A 185 -16.92 21.24 -1.71
CA LEU A 185 -17.13 21.22 -3.16
C LEU A 185 -18.01 20.03 -3.58
N PRO A 186 -18.84 20.18 -4.65
CA PRO A 186 -19.65 19.07 -5.18
C PRO A 186 -18.78 18.00 -5.81
N PHE A 187 -19.18 16.73 -5.76
CA PHE A 187 -18.39 15.64 -6.34
C PHE A 187 -18.41 15.60 -7.86
N ASN A 188 -17.25 15.32 -8.47
CA ASN A 188 -17.12 15.16 -9.91
C ASN A 188 -17.43 13.72 -10.31
N ALA A 189 -18.09 13.57 -11.47
CA ALA A 189 -18.26 12.26 -12.09
C ALA A 189 -16.97 11.84 -12.83
N PRO A 190 -16.58 10.55 -12.79
CA PRO A 190 -15.43 10.07 -13.54
C PRO A 190 -15.62 10.24 -15.06
N ASN A 191 -14.56 10.62 -15.77
CA ASN A 191 -14.61 10.75 -17.23
C ASN A 191 -14.02 9.50 -17.91
N PRO A 192 -14.81 8.69 -18.65
CA PRO A 192 -14.34 7.43 -19.22
C PRO A 192 -13.31 7.61 -20.36
N LYS A 193 -13.08 8.84 -20.83
CA LYS A 193 -12.06 9.15 -21.83
C LYS A 193 -10.68 9.41 -21.23
N LEU A 194 -10.58 9.54 -19.91
CA LEU A 194 -9.33 9.84 -19.20
C LEU A 194 -8.71 8.56 -18.63
N GLY A 195 -7.37 8.51 -18.68
CA GLY A 195 -6.58 7.48 -18.01
C GLY A 195 -6.71 7.53 -16.48
N TYR A 196 -6.16 6.54 -15.79
CA TYR A 196 -6.40 6.40 -14.34
C TYR A 196 -5.98 7.64 -13.54
N CYS A 197 -4.80 8.19 -13.84
CA CYS A 197 -4.20 9.32 -13.14
C CYS A 197 -4.84 10.65 -13.55
N GLU A 198 -5.09 10.86 -14.84
CA GLU A 198 -5.77 12.04 -15.36
C GLU A 198 -7.19 12.13 -14.80
N ASN A 199 -7.88 11.00 -14.72
CA ASN A 199 -9.21 10.93 -14.14
C ASN A 199 -9.17 11.21 -12.63
N PHE A 200 -8.14 10.79 -11.90
CA PHE A 200 -7.98 11.16 -10.49
C PHE A 200 -7.85 12.68 -10.32
N LEU A 201 -7.00 13.31 -11.14
CA LEU A 201 -6.79 14.76 -11.11
C LEU A 201 -8.05 15.54 -11.50
N HIS A 202 -8.77 15.10 -12.54
CA HIS A 202 -10.10 15.59 -12.91
C HIS A 202 -11.09 15.48 -11.74
N LEU A 203 -11.14 14.32 -11.09
CA LEU A 203 -12.04 14.09 -9.96
C LEU A 203 -11.73 14.99 -8.77
N MET A 204 -10.47 15.41 -8.57
CA MET A 204 -10.09 16.32 -7.49
C MET A 204 -10.35 17.79 -7.86
N PHE A 205 -9.92 18.21 -9.05
CA PHE A 205 -9.66 19.62 -9.35
C PHE A 205 -10.58 20.27 -10.38
N SER A 206 -11.37 19.50 -11.13
CA SER A 206 -12.34 20.11 -12.05
C SER A 206 -13.41 20.88 -11.27
N GLU A 207 -13.80 22.04 -11.80
CA GLU A 207 -14.88 22.86 -11.28
C GLU A 207 -16.07 22.85 -12.25
N PRO A 208 -17.29 23.22 -11.81
CA PRO A 208 -18.42 23.37 -12.71
C PRO A 208 -18.05 24.27 -13.90
N TYR A 209 -18.22 23.75 -15.11
CA TYR A 209 -17.91 24.44 -16.37
C TYR A 209 -16.41 24.72 -16.63
N ALA A 210 -15.51 24.15 -15.82
CA ALA A 210 -14.06 24.29 -15.99
C ALA A 210 -13.36 22.96 -15.69
N ASP A 211 -13.25 22.11 -16.70
CA ASP A 211 -12.55 20.83 -16.60
C ASP A 211 -11.05 21.04 -16.34
N PHE A 212 -10.52 20.32 -15.36
CA PHE A 212 -9.09 20.29 -15.08
C PHE A 212 -8.39 19.38 -16.09
N ALA A 213 -7.58 19.98 -16.96
CA ALA A 213 -6.72 19.27 -17.88
C ALA A 213 -5.28 19.20 -17.32
N PRO A 214 -4.84 18.07 -16.73
CA PRO A 214 -3.47 17.95 -16.25
C PRO A 214 -2.47 18.04 -17.38
N THR A 215 -1.33 18.70 -17.15
CA THR A 215 -0.21 18.59 -18.09
C THR A 215 0.33 17.15 -18.09
N PRO A 216 0.95 16.68 -19.19
CA PRO A 216 1.51 15.33 -19.25
C PRO A 216 2.50 15.05 -18.12
N GLU A 217 3.27 16.04 -17.68
CA GLU A 217 4.26 15.93 -16.60
C GLU A 217 3.59 15.66 -15.26
N VAL A 218 2.49 16.35 -14.94
CA VAL A 218 1.74 16.15 -13.70
C VAL A 218 1.09 14.76 -13.66
N ALA A 219 0.48 14.34 -14.77
CA ALA A 219 -0.10 13.01 -14.88
C ALA A 219 0.96 11.90 -14.76
N SER A 220 2.12 12.09 -15.40
CA SER A 220 3.26 11.17 -15.34
C SER A 220 3.86 11.09 -13.93
N ALA A 221 4.04 12.23 -13.25
CA ALA A 221 4.54 12.27 -11.87
C ALA A 221 3.62 11.51 -10.90
N LEU A 222 2.30 11.69 -11.03
CA LEU A 222 1.33 10.93 -10.23
C LEU A 222 1.38 9.43 -10.55
N ASN A 223 1.53 9.08 -11.83
CA ASN A 223 1.63 7.68 -12.25
C ASN A 223 2.87 6.99 -11.63
N LEU A 224 4.03 7.64 -11.73
CA LEU A 224 5.27 7.19 -11.12
C LEU A 224 5.14 7.09 -9.60
N PHE A 225 4.54 8.09 -8.95
CA PHE A 225 4.30 8.07 -7.52
C PHE A 225 3.49 6.84 -7.09
N LEU A 226 2.39 6.55 -7.79
CA LEU A 226 1.55 5.38 -7.50
C LEU A 226 2.29 4.06 -7.78
N LEU A 227 3.07 3.98 -8.85
CA LEU A 227 3.91 2.81 -9.18
C LEU A 227 4.90 2.50 -8.05
N LEU A 228 5.61 3.51 -7.54
CA LEU A 228 6.61 3.35 -6.48
C LEU A 228 6.01 2.97 -5.12
N HIS A 229 4.69 3.15 -4.95
CA HIS A 229 3.95 2.77 -3.74
C HIS A 229 3.03 1.56 -3.96
N ALA A 230 3.17 0.85 -5.08
CA ALA A 230 2.31 -0.28 -5.42
C ALA A 230 2.43 -1.45 -4.43
N ASP A 231 3.63 -1.76 -3.93
CA ASP A 231 3.86 -2.74 -2.88
C ASP A 231 5.15 -2.44 -2.09
N HIS A 232 5.28 -3.00 -0.89
CA HIS A 232 6.51 -2.87 -0.11
C HIS A 232 6.69 -4.03 0.89
N GLU A 233 6.56 -5.26 0.39
CA GLU A 233 6.79 -6.50 1.16
C GLU A 233 5.89 -6.59 2.43
N GLN A 234 6.28 -7.32 3.48
CA GLN A 234 5.58 -7.46 4.75
C GLN A 234 5.81 -6.23 5.63
N ASN A 235 5.10 -5.16 5.32
CA ASN A 235 4.93 -4.01 6.21
C ASN A 235 3.65 -4.14 7.05
N CYS A 236 3.48 -3.27 8.05
CA CYS A 236 2.37 -3.31 9.01
C CYS A 236 0.99 -3.44 8.34
N SER A 237 0.71 -2.65 7.29
CA SER A 237 -0.58 -2.71 6.59
C SER A 237 -0.73 -4.00 5.78
N THR A 238 0.29 -4.43 5.03
CA THR A 238 0.23 -5.67 4.25
C THR A 238 0.04 -6.88 5.17
N SER A 239 0.77 -6.96 6.28
CA SER A 239 0.61 -8.02 7.28
C SER A 239 -0.77 -8.00 7.93
N THR A 240 -1.35 -6.81 8.17
CA THR A 240 -2.72 -6.67 8.69
C THR A 240 -3.75 -7.19 7.69
N VAL A 241 -3.62 -6.86 6.41
CA VAL A 241 -4.50 -7.38 5.34
C VAL A 241 -4.44 -8.91 5.33
N ARG A 242 -3.24 -9.50 5.37
CA ARG A 242 -3.06 -10.96 5.39
C ARG A 242 -3.66 -11.59 6.64
N MET A 243 -3.50 -10.97 7.80
CA MET A 243 -4.04 -11.47 9.07
C MET A 243 -5.56 -11.54 9.03
N VAL A 244 -6.23 -10.45 8.60
CA VAL A 244 -7.69 -10.41 8.47
C VAL A 244 -8.18 -11.38 7.39
N ALA A 245 -7.53 -11.42 6.23
CA ALA A 245 -7.88 -12.35 5.16
C ALA A 245 -7.72 -13.82 5.58
N SER A 246 -6.79 -14.15 6.49
CA SER A 246 -6.60 -15.53 6.96
C SER A 246 -7.80 -16.09 7.73
N ALA A 247 -8.69 -15.23 8.23
CA ALA A 247 -9.97 -15.62 8.83
C ALA A 247 -11.07 -15.89 7.79
N GLY A 248 -10.78 -15.78 6.49
CA GLY A 248 -11.75 -15.92 5.40
C GLY A 248 -12.58 -14.66 5.14
N ALA A 249 -12.13 -13.50 5.61
CA ALA A 249 -12.80 -12.23 5.34
C ALA A 249 -12.65 -11.83 3.85
N ASN A 250 -13.72 -11.28 3.27
CA ASN A 250 -13.68 -10.76 1.90
C ASN A 250 -12.60 -9.70 1.68
N VAL A 251 -12.27 -9.47 0.41
CA VAL A 251 -11.21 -8.56 -0.03
C VAL A 251 -11.43 -7.11 0.45
N PHE A 252 -12.67 -6.63 0.47
CA PHE A 252 -12.97 -5.24 0.81
C PHE A 252 -12.76 -4.98 2.31
N ALA A 253 -13.21 -5.90 3.16
CA ALA A 253 -12.95 -5.86 4.60
C ALA A 253 -11.45 -5.98 4.90
N SER A 254 -10.76 -6.90 4.21
CA SER A 254 -9.32 -7.11 4.38
C SER A 254 -8.50 -5.88 3.97
N VAL A 255 -8.80 -5.26 2.82
CA VAL A 255 -8.15 -4.03 2.37
C VAL A 255 -8.47 -2.86 3.29
N SER A 256 -9.70 -2.75 3.79
CA SER A 256 -10.07 -1.72 4.78
C SER A 256 -9.22 -1.81 6.05
N ALA A 257 -8.93 -3.03 6.54
CA ALA A 257 -8.02 -3.22 7.67
C ALA A 257 -6.60 -2.72 7.35
N GLY A 258 -6.11 -2.95 6.12
CA GLY A 258 -4.86 -2.38 5.62
C GLY A 258 -4.85 -0.85 5.63
N VAL A 259 -5.94 -0.20 5.19
CA VAL A 259 -6.08 1.27 5.24
C VAL A 259 -6.01 1.78 6.68
N ASN A 260 -6.67 1.11 7.63
CA ASN A 260 -6.63 1.48 9.04
C ASN A 260 -5.21 1.33 9.63
N ALA A 261 -4.49 0.25 9.31
CA ALA A 261 -3.09 0.09 9.71
C ALA A 261 -2.18 1.16 9.08
N LEU A 262 -2.41 1.52 7.82
CA LEU A 262 -1.67 2.56 7.12
C LEU A 262 -1.94 3.96 7.67
N TRP A 263 -3.14 4.22 8.18
CA TRP A 263 -3.48 5.50 8.81
C TRP A 263 -2.64 5.81 10.06
N GLY A 264 -2.08 4.78 10.71
CA GLY A 264 -1.21 4.96 11.86
C GLY A 264 -0.02 5.90 11.56
N PRO A 265 0.30 6.87 12.44
CA PRO A 265 1.34 7.87 12.18
C PRO A 265 2.75 7.26 12.05
N LEU A 266 2.99 6.12 12.70
CA LEU A 266 4.25 5.38 12.62
C LEU A 266 4.38 4.52 11.35
N HIS A 267 3.35 4.50 10.50
CA HIS A 267 3.36 3.76 9.24
C HIS A 267 3.15 4.69 8.04
N GLY A 268 1.91 5.04 7.70
CA GLY A 268 1.63 5.86 6.51
C GLY A 268 1.65 7.38 6.74
N GLY A 269 1.72 7.84 7.99
CA GLY A 269 1.71 9.28 8.32
C GLY A 269 3.02 10.03 8.09
N ALA A 270 4.10 9.32 7.72
CA ALA A 270 5.43 9.92 7.61
C ALA A 270 5.51 11.05 6.56
N ASN A 271 4.83 10.90 5.42
CA ASN A 271 4.80 11.93 4.36
C ASN A 271 4.12 13.22 4.83
N MET A 272 2.99 13.13 5.53
CA MET A 272 2.30 14.27 6.12
C MET A 272 3.15 14.95 7.19
N ALA A 273 3.83 14.17 8.02
CA ALA A 273 4.73 14.71 9.02
C ALA A 273 5.94 15.46 8.42
N VAL A 274 6.43 15.04 7.25
CA VAL A 274 7.44 15.82 6.49
C VAL A 274 6.88 17.18 6.08
N ILE A 275 5.67 17.22 5.54
CA ILE A 275 5.03 18.47 5.10
C ILE A 275 4.76 19.40 6.29
N GLU A 276 4.26 18.86 7.41
CA GLU A 276 4.03 19.64 8.64
C GLU A 276 5.33 20.18 9.22
N MET A 277 6.38 19.36 9.30
CA MET A 277 7.71 19.78 9.72
C MET A 277 8.21 20.95 8.87
N LEU A 278 8.15 20.84 7.54
CA LEU A 278 8.61 21.89 6.62
C LEU A 278 7.76 23.18 6.74
N LYS A 279 6.44 23.04 6.91
CA LYS A 279 5.54 24.19 7.12
C LYS A 279 5.85 24.92 8.43
N ASN A 280 6.13 24.20 9.50
CA ASN A 280 6.47 24.79 10.80
C ASN A 280 7.82 25.52 10.73
N ILE A 281 8.85 24.88 10.14
CA ILE A 281 10.15 25.51 9.88
C ILE A 281 9.97 26.84 9.12
N HIS A 282 9.18 26.82 8.04
CA HIS A 282 8.90 28.01 7.26
C HIS A 282 8.12 29.09 8.04
N ALA A 283 7.08 28.70 8.78
CA ALA A 283 6.27 29.61 9.59
C ALA A 283 7.07 30.29 10.70
N ASP A 284 8.07 29.61 11.25
CA ASP A 284 8.97 30.14 12.28
C ASP A 284 10.09 31.03 11.71
N GLY A 285 10.10 31.27 10.40
CA GLY A 285 11.15 32.03 9.70
C GLY A 285 12.52 31.32 9.72
N ASP A 286 12.53 30.01 9.94
CA ASP A 286 13.74 29.18 9.98
C ASP A 286 14.11 28.74 8.57
N ASP A 287 15.38 28.82 8.21
CA ASP A 287 15.90 28.26 6.96
C ASP A 287 16.19 26.75 7.07
N GLY A 288 15.94 26.18 8.24
CA GLY A 288 16.17 24.77 8.59
C GLY A 288 17.45 24.56 9.40
N THR A 289 18.38 25.52 9.42
CA THR A 289 19.66 25.38 10.13
C THR A 289 19.45 25.18 11.62
N ARG A 290 18.52 25.93 12.22
CA ARG A 290 18.23 25.83 13.65
C ARG A 290 17.50 24.52 13.97
N PHE A 291 16.54 24.10 13.15
CA PHE A 291 15.88 22.79 13.29
C PHE A 291 16.89 21.62 13.23
N ILE A 292 17.80 21.64 12.25
CA ILE A 292 18.85 20.61 12.12
C ILE A 292 19.78 20.60 13.33
N ALA A 293 20.19 21.77 13.82
CA ALA A 293 21.03 21.86 15.02
C ALA A 293 20.32 21.28 16.25
N ALA A 294 19.02 21.57 16.42
CA ALA A 294 18.21 21.03 17.51
C ALA A 294 18.11 19.49 17.42
N ALA A 295 17.79 18.96 16.23
CA ALA A 295 17.71 17.52 15.99
C ALA A 295 19.04 16.80 16.29
N LYS A 296 20.18 17.36 15.85
CA LYS A 296 21.52 16.81 16.12
C LYS A 296 21.89 16.82 17.61
N SER A 297 21.40 17.80 18.36
CA SER A 297 21.68 17.93 19.79
C SER A 297 20.89 16.94 20.67
N GLY A 298 19.95 16.18 20.09
CA GLY A 298 19.03 15.30 20.82
C GLY A 298 17.97 16.03 21.64
N LYS A 299 17.91 17.36 21.56
CA LYS A 299 16.93 18.22 22.24
C LYS A 299 15.77 18.66 21.35
N GLY A 300 15.85 18.39 20.04
CA GLY A 300 14.82 18.72 19.06
C GLY A 300 14.04 17.51 18.59
N ASP A 301 12.98 17.77 17.83
CA ASP A 301 12.18 16.75 17.15
C ASP A 301 13.01 15.96 16.14
N ARG A 302 12.53 14.76 15.81
CA ARG A 302 13.15 13.92 14.78
C ARG A 302 12.98 14.55 13.39
N LEU A 303 13.99 14.37 12.54
CA LEU A 303 13.92 14.74 11.14
C LEU A 303 12.98 13.78 10.39
N MET A 304 11.74 14.21 10.17
CA MET A 304 10.76 13.41 9.44
C MET A 304 11.19 13.25 7.97
N GLY A 305 10.96 12.07 7.40
CA GLY A 305 11.40 11.73 6.04
C GLY A 305 12.87 11.31 5.92
N PHE A 306 13.60 11.22 7.04
CA PHE A 306 14.97 10.71 7.08
C PHE A 306 15.05 9.39 7.87
N GLY A 307 15.86 8.46 7.34
CA GLY A 307 15.97 7.10 7.86
C GLY A 307 14.84 6.19 7.37
N HIS A 308 15.08 4.88 7.38
CA HIS A 308 14.11 3.89 6.94
C HIS A 308 14.28 2.62 7.77
N ARG A 309 13.17 1.95 8.12
CA ARG A 309 13.22 0.72 8.96
C ARG A 309 13.99 -0.41 8.28
N VAL A 310 13.82 -0.55 6.96
CA VAL A 310 14.46 -1.57 6.13
C VAL A 310 15.75 -1.06 5.47
N TYR A 311 15.70 0.02 4.68
CA TYR A 311 16.88 0.59 4.01
C TYR A 311 17.85 1.30 4.98
N LYS A 312 19.05 0.77 5.13
CA LYS A 312 20.11 1.38 5.96
C LYS A 312 20.91 2.44 5.23
N ASN A 313 21.11 2.27 3.93
CA ASN A 313 21.95 3.15 3.11
C ASN A 313 21.13 4.21 2.36
N TYR A 314 20.23 3.79 1.48
CA TYR A 314 19.33 4.69 0.76
C TYR A 314 18.07 3.94 0.32
N ASP A 315 16.97 4.67 0.15
CA ASP A 315 15.74 4.16 -0.45
C ASP A 315 15.80 4.35 -1.98
N PRO A 316 15.76 3.26 -2.78
CA PRO A 316 15.84 3.37 -4.24
C PRO A 316 14.69 4.22 -4.83
N ARG A 317 13.52 4.22 -4.19
CA ARG A 317 12.36 5.01 -4.65
C ARG A 317 12.61 6.51 -4.53
N ALA A 318 13.28 6.94 -3.45
CA ALA A 318 13.60 8.35 -3.23
C ALA A 318 14.56 8.91 -4.30
N LYS A 319 15.46 8.07 -4.82
CA LYS A 319 16.36 8.44 -5.93
C LYS A 319 15.62 8.63 -7.25
N ILE A 320 14.57 7.82 -7.48
CA ILE A 320 13.74 7.88 -8.70
C ILE A 320 12.82 9.10 -8.69
N ILE A 321 12.29 9.48 -7.53
CA ILE A 321 11.39 10.63 -7.36
C ILE A 321 12.12 11.97 -7.53
N LYS A 322 13.43 12.01 -7.22
CA LYS A 322 14.26 13.21 -7.28
C LYS A 322 14.61 13.62 -8.71
#